data_AF-A0A932BG93-F1
#
_entry.id   AF-A0A932BG93-F1
#
_cell.length_a   1.000
_cell.length_b   1.000
_cell.length_c   1.000
_cell.angle_alpha   90.00
_cell.angle_beta   90.00
_cell.angle_gamma   90.00
#
_symmetry.space_group_name_H-M   'P 1'
#
loop_
_entity.id
_entity.type
_entity.pdbx_description
1 polymer ?
#
loop_
_entity_poly.entity_id
_entity_poly.type
_entity_poly.pdbx_seq_one_letter_code
_entity_poly.pdbx_strand_id
1 'polypeptide(L)'
;MLRAPVAAAAILALSALAIVAPETTFAAAGEVTHLSGAVVAQRPDGRSQILSIKSQVQEGDVLATAENSFARVKFSDGTEAVLRPSTQVKIDAFKFEEQRPQQDNVVLSLLKGGMRAVTGFLARRNPANFRVATPSATIGIRGTNFGIQFCNNDCGGLSAPKGGAPANGLHADVADGAISITTQAGALVVGVGQFAFVQSPVVLPVLVPPAEGVRITLPPQATGPAQLGGTVGKTGGLECAVQ
;
A
#
# COMPACT_ATOMS: atom_id res chain seq x y z
N MET A 1 -5.81 44.03 -78.18
CA MET A 1 -6.64 44.37 -76.99
C MET A 1 -7.17 43.07 -76.39
N LEU A 2 -6.92 42.85 -75.09
CA LEU A 2 -7.51 41.82 -74.18
C LEU A 2 -7.23 40.32 -74.53
N ARG A 3 -6.91 39.39 -73.62
CA ARG A 3 -6.59 39.32 -72.17
C ARG A 3 -6.11 37.86 -71.91
N ALA A 4 -5.02 37.65 -71.17
CA ALA A 4 -4.83 36.46 -70.31
C ALA A 4 -5.62 36.70 -68.97
N PRO A 5 -5.76 35.79 -67.96
CA PRO A 5 -4.87 34.65 -67.63
C PRO A 5 -5.48 33.42 -66.87
N VAL A 6 -4.63 32.38 -66.73
CA VAL A 6 -4.28 31.57 -65.53
C VAL A 6 -5.30 30.70 -64.77
N ALA A 7 -4.84 29.46 -64.55
CA ALA A 7 -5.39 28.36 -63.76
C ALA A 7 -5.45 28.60 -62.24
N ALA A 8 -6.32 27.87 -61.54
CA ALA A 8 -6.11 27.49 -60.15
C ALA A 8 -6.91 26.22 -59.81
N ALA A 9 -6.25 25.07 -59.81
CA ALA A 9 -6.75 23.84 -59.22
C ALA A 9 -6.62 23.93 -57.69
N ALA A 10 -7.73 23.84 -56.97
CA ALA A 10 -7.76 23.90 -55.51
C ALA A 10 -7.39 22.53 -54.93
N ILE A 11 -6.14 22.41 -54.45
CA ILE A 11 -5.67 21.29 -53.63
C ILE A 11 -6.03 21.61 -52.18
N LEU A 12 -7.02 20.89 -51.62
CA LEU A 12 -7.40 20.94 -50.22
C LEU A 12 -6.29 20.30 -49.37
N ALA A 13 -5.43 21.13 -48.79
CA ALA A 13 -4.36 20.70 -47.90
C ALA A 13 -4.90 20.39 -46.48
N LEU A 14 -4.69 19.13 -46.12
CA LEU A 14 -4.74 18.48 -44.81
C LEU A 14 -4.17 19.36 -43.66
N SER A 15 -4.94 19.57 -42.59
CA SER A 15 -4.41 19.96 -41.28
C SER A 15 -5.05 19.11 -40.18
N ALA A 16 -4.48 17.92 -39.97
CA ALA A 16 -4.78 17.10 -38.81
C ALA A 16 -4.10 17.73 -37.59
N LEU A 17 -4.87 18.49 -36.81
CA LEU A 17 -4.43 19.04 -35.53
C LEU A 17 -4.35 17.87 -34.53
N ALA A 18 -3.17 17.28 -34.37
CA ALA A 18 -2.92 16.27 -33.36
C ALA A 18 -3.05 16.90 -31.97
N ILE A 19 -4.16 16.63 -31.29
CA ILE A 19 -4.36 16.97 -29.88
C ILE A 19 -3.41 16.09 -29.08
N VAL A 20 -2.25 16.63 -28.71
CA VAL A 20 -1.35 16.00 -27.75
C VAL A 20 -2.00 16.15 -26.38
N ALA A 21 -2.68 15.11 -25.91
CA ALA A 21 -3.13 15.06 -24.53
C ALA A 21 -1.90 15.04 -23.62
N PRO A 22 -1.84 15.88 -22.56
CA PRO A 22 -0.76 15.80 -21.60
C PRO A 22 -0.86 14.46 -20.86
N GLU A 23 0.14 13.60 -21.04
CA GLU A 23 0.31 12.45 -20.17
C GLU A 23 0.74 12.98 -18.79
N THR A 24 -0.21 13.02 -17.86
CA THR A 24 0.09 13.26 -16.45
C THR A 24 0.93 12.10 -15.95
N THR A 25 2.24 12.27 -16.00
CA THR A 25 3.19 11.34 -15.39
C THR A 25 3.14 11.57 -13.88
N PHE A 26 2.44 10.67 -13.17
CA PHE A 26 2.48 10.67 -11.72
C PHE A 26 3.90 10.26 -11.27
N ALA A 27 4.51 11.08 -10.44
CA ALA A 27 5.79 10.74 -9.82
C ALA A 27 5.63 9.46 -8.99
N ALA A 28 6.64 8.60 -9.00
CA ALA A 28 6.63 7.39 -8.20
C ALA A 28 6.56 7.76 -6.70
N ALA A 29 5.55 7.21 -6.02
CA ALA A 29 5.40 7.33 -4.57
C ALA A 29 6.40 6.41 -3.84
N GLY A 30 6.74 5.28 -4.46
CA GLY A 30 7.68 4.32 -3.90
C GLY A 30 7.96 3.15 -4.83
N GLU A 31 8.70 2.17 -4.30
CA GLU A 31 9.16 1.00 -5.04
C GLU A 31 8.97 -0.28 -4.23
N VAL A 32 8.63 -1.38 -4.91
CA VAL A 32 8.60 -2.71 -4.30
C VAL A 32 10.02 -3.25 -4.14
N THR A 33 10.45 -3.43 -2.89
CA THR A 33 11.81 -3.90 -2.56
C THR A 33 11.88 -5.41 -2.40
N HIS A 34 10.80 -6.02 -1.88
CA HIS A 34 10.65 -7.47 -1.74
C HIS A 34 9.21 -7.87 -1.96
N LEU A 35 8.98 -9.05 -2.50
CA LEU A 35 7.66 -9.67 -2.52
C LEU A 35 7.79 -11.19 -2.56
N SER A 36 6.72 -11.88 -2.19
CA SER A 36 6.51 -13.30 -2.47
C SER A 36 5.05 -13.53 -2.83
N GLY A 37 4.80 -14.46 -3.74
CA GLY A 37 3.46 -14.72 -4.28
C GLY A 37 2.95 -13.63 -5.23
N ALA A 38 1.64 -13.60 -5.44
CA ALA A 38 1.00 -12.71 -6.40
C ALA A 38 0.67 -11.35 -5.77
N VAL A 39 1.21 -10.29 -6.36
CA VAL A 39 0.98 -8.91 -5.96
C VAL A 39 0.64 -8.09 -7.19
N VAL A 40 -0.44 -7.31 -7.12
CA VAL A 40 -0.90 -6.47 -8.22
C VAL A 40 -1.10 -5.04 -7.75
N ALA A 41 -0.86 -4.08 -8.66
CA ALA A 41 -1.32 -2.70 -8.52
C ALA A 41 -2.45 -2.46 -9.52
N GLN A 42 -3.61 -2.02 -9.04
CA GLN A 42 -4.65 -1.46 -9.87
C GLN A 42 -4.45 0.05 -9.96
N ARG A 43 -4.25 0.56 -11.18
CA ARG A 43 -4.07 1.98 -11.48
C ARG A 43 -5.41 2.73 -11.42
N PRO A 44 -5.40 4.06 -11.28
CA PRO A 44 -6.61 4.88 -11.28
C PRO A 44 -7.45 4.77 -12.56
N ASP A 45 -6.81 4.46 -13.69
CA ASP A 45 -7.46 4.23 -14.99
C ASP A 45 -8.06 2.81 -15.14
N GLY A 46 -8.01 2.00 -14.07
CA GLY A 46 -8.55 0.65 -14.01
C GLY A 46 -7.59 -0.43 -14.53
N ARG A 47 -6.44 -0.08 -15.11
CA ARG A 47 -5.45 -1.07 -15.55
C ARG A 47 -4.86 -1.80 -14.35
N SER A 48 -4.66 -3.11 -14.49
CA SER A 48 -3.98 -3.93 -13.48
C SER A 48 -2.57 -4.27 -13.95
N GLN A 49 -1.60 -4.12 -13.06
CA GLN A 49 -0.20 -4.45 -13.30
C GLN A 49 0.26 -5.47 -12.25
N ILE A 50 0.83 -6.59 -12.69
CA ILE A 50 1.54 -7.51 -11.80
C ILE A 50 2.83 -6.82 -11.35
N LEU A 51 3.05 -6.77 -10.04
CA LEU A 51 4.24 -6.17 -9.46
C LEU A 51 5.36 -7.21 -9.36
N SER A 52 6.58 -6.72 -9.53
CA SER A 52 7.85 -7.43 -9.33
C SER A 52 8.75 -6.55 -8.46
N ILE A 53 9.85 -7.11 -7.94
CA ILE A 53 10.89 -6.30 -7.28
C ILE A 53 11.33 -5.19 -8.25
N LYS A 54 11.53 -3.97 -7.74
CA LYS A 54 11.77 -2.71 -8.46
C LYS A 54 10.57 -2.10 -9.20
N SER A 55 9.38 -2.71 -9.11
CA SER A 55 8.18 -2.08 -9.66
C SER A 55 7.84 -0.82 -8.88
N GLN A 56 7.52 0.26 -9.61
CA GLN A 56 7.12 1.53 -9.03
C GLN A 56 5.63 1.52 -8.68
N VAL A 57 5.33 2.06 -7.50
CA VAL A 57 3.97 2.37 -7.05
C VAL A 57 3.76 3.87 -7.08
N GLN A 58 2.54 4.29 -7.38
CA GLN A 58 2.18 5.68 -7.66
C GLN A 58 1.01 6.10 -6.79
N GLU A 59 0.83 7.42 -6.64
CA GLU A 59 -0.40 7.96 -6.09
C GLU A 59 -1.61 7.48 -6.91
N GLY A 60 -2.67 7.09 -6.20
CA GLY A 60 -3.90 6.54 -6.75
C GLY A 60 -3.91 5.02 -6.93
N ASP A 61 -2.76 4.34 -6.82
CA ASP A 61 -2.70 2.88 -6.93
C ASP A 61 -3.46 2.18 -5.78
N VAL A 62 -4.14 1.08 -6.10
CA VAL A 62 -4.58 0.07 -5.12
C VAL A 62 -3.66 -1.14 -5.22
N LEU A 63 -2.85 -1.35 -4.18
CA LEU A 63 -1.97 -2.50 -4.05
C LEU A 63 -2.74 -3.65 -3.41
N ALA A 64 -2.73 -4.81 -4.06
CA ALA A 64 -3.38 -6.02 -3.57
C ALA A 64 -2.39 -7.18 -3.53
N THR A 65 -2.33 -7.85 -2.38
CA THR A 65 -1.58 -9.10 -2.18
C THR A 65 -2.58 -10.26 -2.14
N ALA A 66 -2.31 -11.34 -2.87
CA ALA A 66 -3.11 -12.55 -2.80
C ALA A 66 -2.94 -13.30 -1.46
N GLU A 67 -3.64 -14.43 -1.34
CA GLU A 67 -3.38 -15.39 -0.26
C GLU A 67 -1.92 -15.85 -0.31
N ASN A 68 -1.33 -16.15 0.85
CA ASN A 68 0.07 -16.58 1.01
C ASN A 68 1.11 -15.67 0.33
N SER A 69 0.75 -14.40 0.07
CA SER A 69 1.58 -13.42 -0.62
C SER A 69 1.92 -12.25 0.29
N PHE A 70 3.03 -11.56 0.04
CA PHE A 70 3.39 -10.34 0.74
C PHE A 70 4.15 -9.38 -0.17
N ALA A 71 4.15 -8.11 0.18
CA ALA A 71 4.95 -7.09 -0.49
C ALA A 71 5.57 -6.14 0.53
N ARG A 72 6.85 -5.82 0.37
CA ARG A 72 7.53 -4.71 1.04
C ARG A 72 7.65 -3.57 0.04
N VAL A 73 7.05 -2.44 0.38
CA VAL A 73 7.10 -1.20 -0.38
C VAL A 73 7.93 -0.20 0.40
N LYS A 74 8.93 0.38 -0.27
CA LYS A 74 9.72 1.49 0.26
C LYS A 74 9.28 2.77 -0.45
N PHE A 75 8.74 3.69 0.32
CA PHE A 75 8.33 5.01 -0.15
C PHE A 75 9.53 5.97 -0.22
N SER A 76 9.40 7.04 -1.00
CA SER A 76 10.48 8.00 -1.20
C SER A 76 10.81 8.85 0.03
N ASP A 77 9.92 8.92 1.02
CA ASP A 77 10.17 9.54 2.34
C ASP A 77 10.97 8.64 3.28
N GLY A 78 11.32 7.42 2.84
CA GLY A 78 12.00 6.40 3.62
C GLY A 78 11.07 5.51 4.44
N THR A 79 9.75 5.69 4.35
CA THR A 79 8.80 4.78 4.99
C THR A 79 8.87 3.41 4.33
N GLU A 80 8.93 2.35 5.15
CA GLU A 80 8.79 0.98 4.67
C GLU A 80 7.48 0.39 5.18
N ALA A 81 6.62 -0.05 4.26
CA ALA A 81 5.38 -0.76 4.56
C ALA A 81 5.45 -2.19 4.05
N VAL A 82 5.18 -3.16 4.92
CA VAL A 82 5.03 -4.55 4.54
C VAL A 82 3.56 -4.92 4.59
N LEU A 83 3.00 -5.25 3.42
CA LEU A 83 1.63 -5.73 3.25
C LEU A 83 1.57 -7.22 3.55
N ARG A 84 0.63 -7.61 4.42
CA ARG A 84 0.38 -9.02 4.79
C ARG A 84 -0.44 -9.72 3.72
N PRO A 85 -0.54 -11.06 3.73
CA PRO A 85 -1.45 -11.77 2.83
C PRO A 85 -2.88 -11.22 2.86
N SER A 86 -3.56 -11.31 1.73
CA SER A 86 -4.96 -10.88 1.57
C SER A 86 -5.22 -9.42 1.94
N THR A 87 -4.25 -8.54 1.68
CA THR A 87 -4.32 -7.10 1.94
C THR A 87 -4.66 -6.30 0.69
N GLN A 88 -5.44 -5.24 0.88
CA GLN A 88 -5.67 -4.18 -0.10
C GLN A 88 -5.39 -2.83 0.54
N VAL A 89 -4.41 -2.12 0.00
CA VAL A 89 -4.03 -0.77 0.44
C VAL A 89 -4.05 0.16 -0.75
N LYS A 90 -4.77 1.27 -0.64
CA LYS A 90 -4.75 2.35 -1.61
C LYS A 90 -3.78 3.44 -1.17
N ILE A 91 -3.01 3.97 -2.11
CA ILE A 91 -2.19 5.17 -1.93
C ILE A 91 -3.04 6.36 -2.36
N ASP A 92 -3.78 6.98 -1.45
CA ASP A 92 -4.71 8.07 -1.81
C ASP A 92 -3.98 9.37 -2.13
N ALA A 93 -2.96 9.69 -1.36
CA ALA A 93 -2.11 10.85 -1.59
C ALA A 93 -0.69 10.53 -1.15
N PHE A 94 0.28 10.88 -1.99
CA PHE A 94 1.69 10.81 -1.63
C PHE A 94 2.42 12.00 -2.23
N LYS A 95 2.69 12.99 -1.37
CA LYS A 95 3.48 14.18 -1.69
C LYS A 95 4.60 14.29 -0.67
N PHE A 96 5.83 14.27 -1.17
CA PHE A 96 7.02 14.48 -0.37
C PHE A 96 7.95 15.40 -1.17
N GLU A 97 8.15 16.61 -0.66
CA GLU A 97 9.08 17.57 -1.22
C GLU A 97 10.07 18.00 -0.14
N GLU A 98 11.35 17.66 -0.29
CA GLU A 98 12.38 18.01 0.70
C GLU A 98 12.42 19.51 0.98
N GLN A 99 12.32 20.31 -0.09
CA GLN A 99 12.39 21.78 -0.06
C GLN A 99 11.09 22.46 0.40
N ARG A 100 9.97 21.74 0.42
CA ARG A 100 8.64 22.28 0.77
C ARG A 100 7.92 21.41 1.78
N PRO A 101 8.41 21.33 3.03
CA PRO A 101 7.83 20.48 4.09
C PRO A 101 6.35 20.75 4.40
N GLN A 102 5.87 21.95 4.10
CA GLN A 102 4.47 22.34 4.27
C GLN A 102 3.51 21.59 3.31
N GLN A 103 4.04 21.07 2.19
CA GLN A 103 3.26 20.35 1.17
C GLN A 103 3.29 18.83 1.35
N ASP A 104 4.06 18.34 2.32
CA ASP A 104 4.12 16.92 2.66
C ASP A 104 2.73 16.41 3.00
N ASN A 105 2.30 15.33 2.35
CA ASN A 105 1.04 14.67 2.62
C ASN A 105 1.10 13.20 2.25
N VAL A 106 0.86 12.32 3.21
CA VAL A 106 0.78 10.88 3.00
C VAL A 106 -0.55 10.39 3.56
N VAL A 107 -1.41 9.95 2.66
CA VAL A 107 -2.71 9.35 2.98
C VAL A 107 -2.78 7.99 2.34
N LEU A 108 -2.90 6.97 3.17
CA LEU A 108 -3.11 5.58 2.76
C LEU A 108 -4.50 5.13 3.22
N SER A 109 -5.19 4.32 2.43
CA SER A 109 -6.41 3.62 2.88
C SER A 109 -6.18 2.12 2.92
N LEU A 110 -6.19 1.54 4.11
CA LEU A 110 -6.23 0.09 4.29
C LEU A 110 -7.68 -0.37 4.15
N LEU A 111 -8.03 -0.89 2.97
CA LEU A 111 -9.38 -1.33 2.64
C LEU A 111 -9.69 -2.69 3.27
N LYS A 112 -8.69 -3.57 3.30
CA LYS A 112 -8.77 -4.94 3.82
C LYS A 112 -7.39 -5.46 4.20
N GLY A 113 -7.34 -6.40 5.14
CA GLY A 113 -6.12 -7.11 5.51
C GLY A 113 -5.30 -6.28 6.48
N GLY A 114 -3.97 -6.30 6.36
CA GLY A 114 -3.12 -5.57 7.29
C GLY A 114 -1.73 -5.33 6.79
N MET A 115 -1.05 -4.45 7.50
CA MET A 115 0.31 -4.04 7.17
C MET A 115 1.07 -3.70 8.44
N ARG A 116 2.39 -3.83 8.36
CA ARG A 116 3.30 -3.23 9.33
C ARG A 116 4.12 -2.18 8.64
N ALA A 117 4.22 -1.00 9.24
CA ALA A 117 4.99 0.09 8.69
C ALA A 117 6.01 0.62 9.70
N VAL A 118 7.19 0.93 9.18
CA VAL A 118 8.22 1.70 9.86
C VAL A 118 8.28 3.05 9.16
N THR A 119 7.88 4.10 9.87
CA THR A 119 7.79 5.42 9.26
C THR A 119 9.13 6.08 9.01
N GLY A 120 9.21 6.74 7.86
CA GLY A 120 10.35 7.51 7.41
C GLY A 120 10.37 8.95 7.95
N PHE A 121 11.07 9.81 7.22
CA PHE A 121 11.39 11.17 7.66
C PHE A 121 10.14 12.04 7.77
N LEU A 122 9.16 11.86 6.88
CA LEU A 122 7.94 12.68 6.82
C LEU A 122 7.11 12.53 8.10
N ALA A 123 6.95 11.32 8.63
CA ALA A 123 6.19 11.11 9.86
C ALA A 123 6.82 11.75 11.10
N ARG A 124 8.11 12.08 11.06
CA ARG A 124 8.81 12.81 12.13
C ARG A 124 8.75 14.32 11.91
N ARG A 125 8.93 14.76 10.66
CA ARG A 125 8.91 16.17 10.26
C ARG A 125 7.51 16.78 10.33
N ASN A 126 6.51 16.07 9.84
CA ASN A 126 5.13 16.50 9.77
C ASN A 126 4.15 15.36 10.11
N PRO A 127 4.12 14.92 11.38
CA PRO A 127 3.26 13.81 11.83
C PRO A 127 1.77 14.08 11.60
N ALA A 128 1.38 15.36 11.55
CA ALA A 128 0.00 15.75 11.28
C ALA A 128 -0.45 15.40 9.86
N ASN A 129 0.47 15.15 8.92
CA ASN A 129 0.16 14.91 7.51
C ASN A 129 0.40 13.46 7.08
N PHE A 130 0.71 12.56 8.02
CA PHE A 130 0.73 11.11 7.76
C PHE A 130 -0.51 10.48 8.40
N ARG A 131 -1.42 9.97 7.55
CA ARG A 131 -2.62 9.26 8.00
C ARG A 131 -2.82 7.94 7.27
N VAL A 132 -3.36 6.97 8.00
CA VAL A 132 -3.91 5.74 7.43
C VAL A 132 -5.40 5.66 7.74
N ALA A 133 -6.23 5.70 6.72
CA ALA A 133 -7.67 5.48 6.83
C ALA A 133 -7.98 3.98 6.77
N THR A 134 -8.98 3.57 7.53
CA THR A 134 -9.55 2.22 7.51
C THR A 134 -11.07 2.35 7.53
N PRO A 135 -11.84 1.29 7.20
CA PRO A 135 -13.29 1.34 7.29
C PRO A 135 -13.83 1.64 8.69
N SER A 136 -13.03 1.43 9.75
CA SER A 136 -13.46 1.60 11.15
C SER A 136 -12.85 2.83 11.84
N ALA A 137 -11.73 3.36 11.39
CA ALA A 137 -11.02 4.46 12.04
C ALA A 137 -10.01 5.14 11.11
N THR A 138 -9.61 6.37 11.48
CA THR A 138 -8.45 7.05 10.92
C THR A 138 -7.30 7.01 11.91
N ILE A 139 -6.12 6.63 11.46
CA ILE A 139 -4.92 6.50 12.28
C ILE A 139 -3.95 7.62 11.89
N GLY A 140 -3.67 8.53 12.82
CA GLY A 140 -2.61 9.52 12.71
C GLY A 140 -1.28 8.95 13.20
N ILE A 141 -0.21 9.17 12.45
CA ILE A 141 1.08 8.52 12.69
C ILE A 141 2.09 9.51 13.28
N ARG A 142 2.64 9.20 14.46
CA ARG A 142 3.63 10.05 15.16
C ARG A 142 4.96 9.33 15.31
N GLY A 143 5.68 9.16 14.20
CA GLY A 143 7.04 8.62 14.15
C GLY A 143 7.18 7.24 14.78
N THR A 144 6.55 6.22 14.20
CA THR A 144 6.38 4.90 14.82
C THR A 144 6.73 3.72 13.91
N ASN A 145 7.06 2.60 14.53
CA ASN A 145 6.92 1.25 14.00
C ASN A 145 5.60 0.66 14.51
N PHE A 146 4.62 0.51 13.63
CA PHE A 146 3.28 0.09 14.00
C PHE A 146 2.75 -1.00 13.06
N GLY A 147 1.90 -1.86 13.60
CA GLY A 147 1.15 -2.87 12.88
C GLY A 147 -0.33 -2.55 12.94
N ILE A 148 -1.02 -2.68 11.82
CA ILE A 148 -2.48 -2.56 11.75
C ILE A 148 -3.06 -3.72 10.95
N GLN A 149 -4.21 -4.22 11.39
CA GLN A 149 -4.98 -5.22 10.71
C GLN A 149 -6.46 -4.89 10.84
N PHE A 150 -7.14 -4.80 9.70
CA PHE A 150 -8.59 -4.77 9.65
C PHE A 150 -9.13 -6.17 9.38
N CYS A 151 -10.03 -6.63 10.26
CA CYS A 151 -10.67 -7.93 10.19
C CYS A 151 -12.16 -7.81 9.91
N ASN A 152 -12.62 -8.50 8.87
CA ASN A 152 -14.03 -8.66 8.52
C ASN A 152 -14.27 -10.10 8.02
N ASN A 153 -14.18 -11.06 8.95
CA ASN A 153 -14.26 -12.51 8.70
C ASN A 153 -13.17 -13.06 7.75
N ASP A 154 -12.06 -12.33 7.60
CA ASP A 154 -10.99 -12.62 6.65
C ASP A 154 -9.59 -12.62 7.28
N CYS A 155 -9.52 -12.63 8.61
CA CYS A 155 -8.29 -12.70 9.40
C CYS A 155 -7.88 -14.12 9.80
N GLY A 156 -8.29 -15.16 9.05
CA GLY A 156 -7.99 -16.56 9.38
C GLY A 156 -6.48 -16.90 9.46
N GLY A 157 -5.63 -16.13 8.78
CA GLY A 157 -4.17 -16.26 8.84
C GLY A 157 -3.51 -15.51 10.01
N LEU A 158 -4.28 -14.97 10.95
CA LEU A 158 -3.82 -14.41 12.21
C LEU A 158 -4.37 -15.24 13.36
N SER A 159 -3.53 -15.50 14.35
CA SER A 159 -3.96 -16.12 15.60
C SER A 159 -4.11 -15.08 16.68
N ALA A 160 -5.30 -15.01 17.29
CA ALA A 160 -5.49 -14.26 18.51
C ALA A 160 -4.79 -14.97 19.69
N PRO A 161 -4.34 -14.25 20.74
CA PRO A 161 -3.67 -14.88 21.88
C PRO A 161 -4.51 -15.95 22.61
N LYS A 162 -5.84 -15.79 22.62
CA LYS A 162 -6.79 -16.74 23.20
C LYS A 162 -7.13 -17.92 22.28
N GLY A 163 -6.44 -18.04 21.14
CA GLY A 163 -6.75 -19.02 20.10
C GLY A 163 -7.88 -18.54 19.17
N GLY A 164 -7.93 -19.12 17.97
CA GLY A 164 -8.91 -18.76 16.94
C GLY A 164 -8.59 -17.47 16.19
N ALA A 165 -9.55 -17.07 15.34
CA ALA A 165 -9.45 -15.84 14.55
C ALA A 165 -9.73 -14.60 15.42
N PRO A 166 -9.03 -13.48 15.18
CA PRO A 166 -9.34 -12.20 15.81
C PRO A 166 -10.79 -11.77 15.60
N ALA A 167 -11.33 -11.02 16.56
CA ALA A 167 -12.63 -10.37 16.41
C ALA A 167 -12.65 -9.39 15.21
N ASN A 168 -13.81 -9.18 14.61
CA ASN A 168 -13.96 -8.20 13.53
C ASN A 168 -13.75 -6.77 14.04
N GLY A 169 -13.04 -5.96 13.27
CA GLY A 169 -12.61 -4.63 13.64
C GLY A 169 -11.15 -4.35 13.28
N LEU A 170 -10.67 -3.18 13.65
CA LEU A 170 -9.27 -2.79 13.51
C LEU A 170 -8.49 -3.20 14.77
N HIS A 171 -7.44 -3.98 14.57
CA HIS A 171 -6.42 -4.32 15.57
C HIS A 171 -5.16 -3.52 15.26
N ALA A 172 -4.53 -2.95 16.28
CA ALA A 172 -3.29 -2.21 16.16
C ALA A 172 -2.28 -2.61 17.24
N ASP A 173 -1.01 -2.67 16.88
CA ASP A 173 0.13 -2.79 17.80
C ASP A 173 1.19 -1.74 17.50
N VAL A 174 1.87 -1.25 18.54
CA VAL A 174 2.93 -0.25 18.42
C VAL A 174 4.21 -0.80 19.02
N ALA A 175 5.27 -0.89 18.22
CA ALA A 175 6.59 -1.34 18.66
C ALA A 175 7.56 -0.19 18.97
N ASP A 176 7.37 0.99 18.39
CA ASP A 176 8.17 2.20 18.66
C ASP A 176 7.31 3.44 18.45
N GLY A 177 7.56 4.56 19.15
CA GLY A 177 6.79 5.80 18.99
C GLY A 177 5.33 5.71 19.46
N ALA A 178 4.41 6.36 18.73
CA ALA A 178 2.98 6.34 19.02
C ALA A 178 2.09 6.52 17.78
N ILE A 179 0.84 6.04 17.86
CA ILE A 179 -0.23 6.33 16.90
C ILE A 179 -1.43 6.96 17.61
N SER A 180 -2.23 7.71 16.87
CA SER A 180 -3.52 8.25 17.33
C SER A 180 -4.63 7.62 16.50
N ILE A 181 -5.49 6.83 17.12
CA ILE A 181 -6.63 6.20 16.46
C ILE A 181 -7.86 7.06 16.74
N THR A 182 -8.51 7.54 15.69
CA THR A 182 -9.68 8.42 15.77
C THR A 182 -10.89 7.77 15.10
N THR A 183 -12.00 7.74 15.83
CA THR A 183 -13.33 7.33 15.36
C THR A 183 -14.33 8.48 15.56
N GLN A 184 -15.60 8.29 15.20
CA GLN A 184 -16.65 9.27 15.44
C GLN A 184 -16.96 9.45 16.93
N ALA A 185 -16.67 8.41 17.75
CA ALA A 185 -16.91 8.44 19.19
C ALA A 185 -15.76 9.11 19.97
N GLY A 186 -14.58 9.25 19.37
CA GLY A 186 -13.44 9.91 20.01
C GLY A 186 -12.10 9.41 19.49
N ALA A 187 -11.03 9.80 20.18
CA ALA A 187 -9.66 9.43 19.83
C ALA A 187 -8.93 8.78 21.00
N LEU A 188 -8.03 7.86 20.68
CA LEU A 188 -7.14 7.18 21.62
C LEU A 188 -5.71 7.22 21.09
N VAL A 189 -4.77 7.56 21.97
CA VAL A 189 -3.33 7.45 21.67
C VAL A 189 -2.82 6.11 22.16
N VAL A 190 -2.09 5.42 21.29
CA VAL A 190 -1.48 4.11 21.55
C VAL A 190 0.03 4.27 21.44
N GLY A 191 0.73 3.98 22.53
CA GLY A 191 2.18 4.06 22.64
C GLY A 191 2.86 2.70 22.57
N VAL A 192 4.19 2.71 22.74
CA VAL A 192 5.05 1.53 22.67
C VAL A 192 4.56 0.38 23.57
N GLY A 193 4.52 -0.82 23.00
CA GLY A 193 4.13 -2.05 23.68
C GLY A 193 2.62 -2.18 23.93
N GLN A 194 1.84 -1.17 23.55
CA GLN A 194 0.39 -1.19 23.70
C GLN A 194 -0.29 -1.73 22.43
N PHE A 195 -1.48 -2.25 22.66
CA PHE A 195 -2.38 -2.74 21.63
C PHE A 195 -3.67 -1.95 21.71
N ALA A 196 -4.34 -1.80 20.57
CA ALA A 196 -5.65 -1.19 20.53
C ALA A 196 -6.59 -1.97 19.62
N PHE A 197 -7.87 -1.85 19.94
CA PHE A 197 -8.95 -2.45 19.17
C PHE A 197 -10.04 -1.41 18.91
N VAL A 198 -10.55 -1.42 17.68
CA VAL A 198 -11.71 -0.62 17.27
C VAL A 198 -12.72 -1.55 16.61
N GLN A 199 -13.89 -1.67 17.24
CA GLN A 199 -14.95 -2.52 16.71
C GLN A 199 -15.65 -1.89 15.49
N SER A 200 -15.92 -0.59 15.53
CA SER A 200 -16.63 0.13 14.45
C SER A 200 -16.37 1.65 14.51
N PRO A 201 -16.74 2.42 13.46
CA PRO A 201 -16.56 3.88 13.42
C PRO A 201 -17.26 4.66 14.53
N VAL A 202 -18.28 4.08 15.16
CA VAL A 202 -19.12 4.73 16.18
C VAL A 202 -18.79 4.30 17.60
N VAL A 203 -17.77 3.45 17.76
CA VAL A 203 -17.31 2.97 19.07
C VAL A 203 -15.97 3.61 19.39
N LEU A 204 -15.78 3.95 20.67
CA LEU A 204 -14.51 4.51 21.14
C LEU A 204 -13.41 3.45 21.02
N PRO A 205 -12.22 3.80 20.50
CA PRO A 205 -11.09 2.87 20.54
C PRO A 205 -10.74 2.50 21.97
N VAL A 206 -10.37 1.24 22.19
CA VAL A 206 -9.98 0.73 23.51
C VAL A 206 -8.55 0.20 23.48
N LEU A 207 -7.82 0.40 24.58
CA LEU A 207 -6.55 -0.28 24.79
C LEU A 207 -6.80 -1.75 25.12
N VAL A 208 -6.05 -2.64 24.49
CA VAL A 208 -6.10 -4.07 24.74
C VAL A 208 -4.86 -4.45 25.57
N PRO A 209 -5.02 -5.22 26.66
CA PRO A 209 -3.88 -5.73 27.42
C PRO A 209 -2.94 -6.55 26.52
N PRO A 210 -1.61 -6.50 26.72
CA PRO A 210 -0.67 -7.25 25.89
C PRO A 210 -0.89 -8.77 25.83
N ALA A 211 -1.53 -9.35 26.84
CA ALA A 211 -1.91 -10.77 26.87
C ALA A 211 -3.07 -11.10 25.91
N GLU A 212 -3.84 -10.11 25.48
CA GLU A 212 -5.02 -10.27 24.61
C GLU A 212 -4.84 -9.59 23.24
N GLY A 213 -3.79 -8.76 23.11
CA GLY A 213 -3.48 -8.03 21.89
C GLY A 213 -3.04 -8.92 20.74
N VAL A 214 -3.62 -8.70 19.56
CA VAL A 214 -3.19 -9.37 18.33
C VAL A 214 -1.92 -8.70 17.83
N ARG A 215 -0.81 -9.45 17.82
CA ARG A 215 0.45 -8.97 17.24
C ARG A 215 0.41 -9.08 15.72
N ILE A 216 0.61 -7.96 15.03
CA ILE A 216 0.69 -7.95 13.58
C ILE A 216 2.11 -8.35 13.18
N THR A 217 2.30 -9.66 13.07
CA THR A 217 3.57 -10.26 12.67
C THR A 217 3.76 -10.17 11.16
N LEU A 218 5.01 -9.95 10.77
CA LEU A 218 5.45 -10.06 9.40
C LEU A 218 5.52 -11.54 9.01
N PRO A 219 5.23 -11.90 7.75
CA PRO A 219 5.54 -13.23 7.23
C PRO A 219 7.02 -13.54 7.46
N PRO A 220 7.41 -14.77 7.83
CA PRO A 220 8.81 -15.13 8.08
C PRO A 220 9.74 -14.82 6.89
N GLN A 221 9.19 -14.89 5.68
CA GLN A 221 9.91 -14.60 4.44
C GLN A 221 10.12 -13.10 4.18
N ALA A 222 9.39 -12.23 4.88
CA ALA A 222 9.57 -10.78 4.82
C ALA A 222 10.69 -10.29 5.76
N THR A 223 11.15 -11.13 6.71
CA THR A 223 12.18 -10.79 7.71
C THR A 223 13.62 -11.15 7.32
N GLY A 224 13.85 -11.79 6.17
CA GLY A 224 15.18 -12.13 5.66
C GLY A 224 15.76 -11.08 4.68
N PRO A 225 17.10 -11.03 4.48
CA PRO A 225 17.70 -10.27 3.39
C PRO A 225 17.19 -10.81 2.04
N ALA A 226 17.13 -9.95 1.01
CA ALA A 226 16.64 -10.29 -0.32
C ALA A 226 17.29 -11.58 -0.85
N GLN A 227 16.59 -12.70 -0.79
CA GLN A 227 17.01 -13.88 -1.54
C GLN A 227 16.49 -13.71 -2.97
N LEU A 228 17.37 -13.14 -3.79
CA LEU A 228 17.30 -13.19 -5.25
C LEU A 228 17.10 -14.64 -5.70
N GLY A 229 16.02 -14.88 -6.46
CA GLY A 229 15.96 -15.90 -7.52
C GLY A 229 16.01 -17.36 -7.08
N GLY A 230 14.85 -17.95 -6.84
CA GLY A 230 14.66 -19.40 -7.00
C GLY A 230 14.31 -19.70 -8.46
N THR A 231 15.28 -20.14 -9.24
CA THR A 231 15.13 -20.61 -10.62
C THR A 231 14.09 -21.72 -10.74
N VAL A 232 13.17 -21.55 -11.69
CA VAL A 232 12.40 -22.63 -12.31
C VAL A 232 13.36 -23.63 -12.97
N GLY A 233 13.14 -24.93 -12.73
CA GLY A 233 13.59 -26.01 -13.60
C GLY A 233 14.74 -26.88 -13.09
N LYS A 234 14.39 -28.03 -12.49
CA LYS A 234 15.14 -29.27 -12.72
C LYS A 234 14.19 -30.47 -12.72
N THR A 235 13.79 -30.85 -13.93
CA THR A 235 13.23 -32.14 -14.31
C THR A 235 14.29 -33.24 -14.12
N GLY A 236 13.87 -34.39 -13.60
CA GLY A 236 14.67 -35.64 -13.59
C GLY A 236 14.35 -36.49 -12.35
N GLY A 237 13.71 -37.66 -12.43
CA GLY A 237 13.33 -38.45 -13.59
C GLY A 237 12.07 -39.28 -13.31
N LEU A 238 11.25 -39.41 -14.34
CA LEU A 238 10.27 -40.49 -14.48
C LEU A 238 11.00 -41.65 -15.14
N GLU A 239 11.13 -42.75 -14.41
CA GLU A 239 11.65 -44.01 -14.91
C GLU A 239 10.58 -44.63 -15.83
N CYS A 240 10.86 -44.67 -17.14
CA CYS A 240 10.10 -45.47 -18.10
C CYS A 240 10.77 -46.86 -18.17
N ALA A 241 10.12 -47.87 -17.59
CA ALA A 241 10.49 -49.27 -17.81
C ALA A 241 9.72 -49.83 -19.01
N VAL A 242 10.43 -50.10 -20.09
CA VAL A 242 10.02 -51.03 -21.16
C VAL A 242 11.24 -51.89 -21.51
N GLN A 243 11.31 -53.07 -20.91
CA GLN A 243 11.66 -54.35 -21.53
C GLN A 243 11.55 -55.48 -20.50
#